data_AF-A0A7V9D3Q7-F1
#
_entry.id   AF-A0A7V9D3Q7-F1
#
_cell.length_a   1.000
_cell.length_b   1.000
_cell.length_c   1.000
_cell.angle_alpha   90.00
_cell.angle_beta   90.00
_cell.angle_gamma   90.00
#
_symmetry.space_group_name_H-M   'P 1'
#
loop_
_entity.id
_entity.type
_entity.pdbx_description
1 polymer ?
#
loop_
_entity_poly.entity_id
_entity_poly.type
_entity_poly.pdbx_seq_one_letter_code
_entity_poly.pdbx_strand_id
1 'polypeptide(L)'
;MAGTHGTDIESGTESAEAHPTETGERLALGRQSLPSLWRNREFTVVLLGQGVSALGDAVNVTTLPLLVILLTGSGTQMGLVGVLQTVPHLVLGLPAGALADRWDRCKVMLGCDLGRALLTALVPL
;
A
#
# COMPACT_ATOMS: atom_id res chain seq x y z
N MET A 1 -88.55 -8.74 14.17
CA MET A 1 -87.72 -7.55 14.43
C MET A 1 -86.40 -8.02 15.01
N ALA A 2 -85.29 -7.74 14.31
CA ALA A 2 -83.88 -7.68 14.73
C ALA A 2 -83.29 -8.84 15.56
N GLY A 3 -82.10 -9.41 15.31
CA GLY A 3 -80.98 -9.20 14.38
C GLY A 3 -80.02 -10.38 14.62
N THR A 4 -79.49 -11.03 13.57
CA THR A 4 -78.10 -10.89 13.09
C THR A 4 -77.01 -10.95 14.18
N HIS A 5 -76.55 -12.17 14.48
CA HIS A 5 -75.21 -12.51 15.00
C HIS A 5 -74.73 -13.63 14.05
N GLY A 6 -73.65 -13.55 13.29
CA GLY A 6 -72.37 -12.90 13.54
C GLY A 6 -71.31 -14.00 13.52
N THR A 7 -70.84 -14.39 12.33
CA THR A 7 -69.62 -15.18 12.12
C THR A 7 -69.04 -14.80 10.77
N ASP A 8 -68.40 -13.64 10.72
CA ASP A 8 -67.50 -13.25 9.65
C ASP A 8 -66.24 -14.12 9.76
N ILE A 9 -66.04 -14.98 8.76
CA ILE A 9 -64.76 -15.61 8.52
C ILE A 9 -63.87 -14.51 7.93
N GLU A 10 -63.14 -13.80 8.79
CA GLU A 10 -61.94 -13.06 8.38
C GLU A 10 -60.90 -14.09 7.93
N SER A 11 -60.99 -14.43 6.64
CA SER A 11 -59.86 -14.98 5.90
C SER A 11 -58.73 -13.97 6.03
N GLY A 12 -57.67 -14.35 6.75
CA GLY A 12 -56.43 -13.61 6.82
C GLY A 12 -55.95 -13.26 5.42
N THR A 13 -56.19 -12.01 5.02
CA THR A 13 -55.33 -11.33 4.07
C THR A 13 -54.03 -11.10 4.83
N GLU A 14 -53.15 -12.08 4.74
CA GLU A 14 -51.72 -11.93 4.96
C GLU A 14 -51.27 -10.83 3.99
N SER A 15 -51.44 -9.59 4.43
CA SER A 15 -50.78 -8.43 3.87
C SER A 15 -49.29 -8.70 4.07
N ALA A 16 -48.69 -9.32 3.06
CA ALA A 16 -47.27 -9.22 2.79
C ALA A 16 -46.99 -7.74 2.52
N GLU A 17 -46.91 -6.98 3.61
CA GLU A 17 -46.46 -5.61 3.66
C GLU A 17 -44.97 -5.64 3.29
N ALA A 18 -44.73 -5.55 1.99
CA ALA A 18 -43.40 -5.41 1.43
C ALA A 18 -42.80 -4.12 1.98
N HIS A 19 -41.98 -4.26 3.02
CA HIS A 19 -41.15 -3.20 3.56
C HIS A 19 -40.36 -2.53 2.41
N PRO A 20 -40.56 -1.23 2.16
CA PRO A 20 -39.84 -0.51 1.12
C PRO A 20 -38.35 -0.39 1.49
N THR A 21 -37.53 -1.26 0.89
CA THR A 21 -36.24 -0.94 0.26
C THR A 21 -35.29 0.04 0.98
N GLU A 22 -34.93 -0.19 2.26
CA GLU A 22 -33.75 0.44 2.87
C GLU A 22 -32.41 -0.07 2.26
N THR A 23 -32.45 -1.19 1.55
CA THR A 23 -31.26 -1.78 0.90
C THR A 23 -30.72 -0.91 -0.25
N GLY A 24 -31.56 -0.10 -0.89
CA GLY A 24 -31.18 0.73 -2.05
C GLY A 24 -30.36 1.97 -1.68
N GLU A 25 -30.71 2.65 -0.59
CA GLU A 25 -30.03 3.88 -0.14
C GLU A 25 -28.65 3.59 0.46
N ARG A 26 -28.47 2.44 1.11
CA ARG A 26 -27.17 2.02 1.67
C ARG A 26 -26.14 1.70 0.58
N LEU A 27 -26.58 1.28 -0.61
CA LEU A 27 -25.72 1.03 -1.77
C LEU A 27 -25.36 2.31 -2.54
N ALA A 28 -26.18 3.37 -2.43
CA ALA A 28 -25.93 4.66 -3.06
C ALA A 28 -24.93 5.53 -2.28
N LEU A 29 -24.89 5.41 -0.95
CA LEU A 29 -23.95 6.15 -0.07
C LEU A 29 -22.49 5.66 -0.14
N GLY A 30 -22.24 4.45 -0.66
CA GLY A 30 -20.91 3.82 -0.64
C GLY A 30 -20.01 4.12 -1.85
N ARG A 31 -20.49 4.90 -2.83
CA ARG A 31 -19.76 5.17 -4.08
C ARG A 31 -19.30 6.63 -4.15
N GLN A 32 -18.70 7.13 -3.08
CA GLN A 32 -17.93 8.36 -3.11
C GLN A 32 -16.78 8.15 -4.12
N SER A 33 -16.84 8.81 -5.28
CA SER A 33 -15.76 8.80 -6.28
C SER A 33 -14.51 9.35 -5.61
N LEU A 34 -13.62 8.45 -5.16
CA LEU A 34 -12.32 8.83 -4.65
C LEU A 34 -11.62 9.65 -5.74
N PRO A 35 -11.10 10.86 -5.43
CA PRO A 35 -10.40 11.66 -6.41
C PRO A 35 -9.28 10.81 -7.02
N SER A 36 -9.25 10.74 -8.35
CA SER A 36 -8.26 9.96 -9.09
C SER A 36 -6.85 10.30 -8.58
N LEU A 37 -6.11 9.29 -8.10
CA LEU A 37 -4.75 9.44 -7.59
C LEU A 37 -3.82 10.08 -8.63
N TRP A 38 -4.10 9.84 -9.92
CA TRP A 38 -3.39 10.38 -11.07
C TRP A 38 -3.61 11.88 -11.26
N ARG A 39 -4.64 12.46 -10.64
CA ARG A 39 -4.93 13.90 -10.68
C ARG A 39 -4.19 14.67 -9.58
N ASN A 40 -3.60 13.98 -8.60
CA ASN A 40 -2.75 14.59 -7.59
C ASN A 40 -1.29 14.68 -8.10
N ARG A 41 -0.86 15.89 -8.47
CA ARG A 41 0.49 16.14 -8.99
C ARG A 41 1.59 15.73 -8.00
N GLU A 42 1.40 15.95 -6.71
CA GLU A 42 2.38 15.60 -5.68
C GLU A 42 2.58 14.08 -5.62
N PHE A 43 1.48 13.32 -5.69
CA PHE A 43 1.53 11.86 -5.74
C PHE A 43 2.28 11.36 -6.98
N THR A 44 1.96 11.89 -8.17
CA THR A 44 2.63 11.47 -9.42
C THR A 44 4.12 11.80 -9.41
N VAL A 45 4.53 12.95 -8.85
CA VAL A 45 5.95 13.32 -8.71
C VAL A 45 6.69 12.36 -7.78
N VAL A 46 6.11 12.04 -6.62
CA VAL A 46 6.71 11.07 -5.69
C VAL A 46 6.76 9.68 -6.30
N LEU A 47 5.69 9.24 -6.98
CA LEU A 47 5.62 7.94 -7.63
C LEU A 47 6.68 7.79 -8.73
N LEU A 48 6.83 8.80 -9.58
CA LEU A 48 7.86 8.80 -10.62
C LEU A 48 9.26 8.86 -10.02
N GLY A 49 9.48 9.70 -9.01
CA GLY A 49 10.77 9.78 -8.32
C GLY A 49 11.17 8.45 -7.67
N GLN A 50 10.24 7.78 -7.01
CA GLN A 50 10.46 6.44 -6.44
C GLN A 50 10.65 5.39 -7.53
N GLY A 51 9.89 5.45 -8.63
CA GLY A 51 10.05 4.53 -9.75
C GLY A 51 11.44 4.63 -10.40
N VAL A 52 11.93 5.86 -10.64
CA VAL A 52 13.27 6.11 -11.19
C VAL A 52 14.34 5.66 -10.19
N SER A 53 14.16 5.94 -8.90
CA SER A 53 15.11 5.51 -7.85
C SER A 53 15.20 4.00 -7.77
N ALA A 54 14.06 3.30 -7.80
CA ALA A 54 14.00 1.84 -7.78
C ALA A 54 14.67 1.23 -9.02
N LEU A 55 14.54 1.87 -10.18
CA LEU A 55 15.24 1.45 -11.38
C LEU A 55 16.76 1.63 -11.25
N GLY A 56 17.21 2.77 -10.72
CA GLY A 56 18.62 3.02 -10.43
C GLY A 56 19.20 2.01 -9.44
N ASP A 57 18.46 1.71 -8.37
CA ASP A 57 18.85 0.71 -7.36
C ASP A 57 18.98 -0.69 -7.99
N ALA A 58 18.06 -1.08 -8.89
CA ALA A 58 18.13 -2.36 -9.61
C ALA A 58 19.38 -2.47 -10.51
N VAL A 59 19.74 -1.38 -11.19
CA VAL A 59 20.98 -1.31 -11.97
C VAL A 59 22.20 -1.39 -11.05
N ASN A 60 22.17 -0.73 -9.90
CA ASN A 60 23.31 -0.69 -8.98
C ASN A 60 23.60 -2.07 -8.35
N VAL A 61 22.56 -2.83 -8.02
CA VAL A 61 22.66 -4.21 -7.49
C VAL A 61 23.36 -5.16 -8.46
N THR A 62 23.25 -4.94 -9.76
CA THR A 62 23.93 -5.77 -10.78
C THR A 62 25.28 -5.18 -11.21
N THR A 63 25.41 -3.86 -11.20
CA THR A 63 26.64 -3.15 -11.61
C THR A 63 27.79 -3.37 -10.63
N LEU A 64 27.54 -3.27 -9.32
CA LEU A 64 28.59 -3.40 -8.31
C LEU A 64 29.26 -4.79 -8.31
N PRO A 65 28.52 -5.92 -8.33
CA PRO A 65 29.13 -7.24 -8.46
C PRO A 65 29.93 -7.41 -9.77
N LEU A 66 29.40 -6.89 -10.88
CA LEU A 66 30.10 -6.91 -12.18
C LEU A 66 31.41 -6.10 -12.15
N LEU A 67 31.42 -4.96 -11.46
CA LEU A 67 32.62 -4.16 -11.28
C LEU A 67 33.67 -4.90 -10.42
N VAL A 68 33.23 -5.60 -9.37
CA VAL A 68 34.11 -6.38 -8.49
C VAL A 68 34.78 -7.51 -9.26
N ILE A 69 34.04 -8.29 -10.05
CA ILE A 69 34.65 -9.37 -10.86
C ILE A 69 35.63 -8.79 -11.89
N LEU A 70 35.37 -7.62 -12.46
CA LEU A 70 36.25 -6.99 -13.43
C LEU A 70 37.57 -6.50 -12.81
N LEU A 71 37.52 -5.97 -11.58
CA LEU A 71 38.69 -5.45 -10.86
C LEU A 71 39.50 -6.54 -10.16
N THR A 72 38.84 -7.58 -9.64
CA THR A 72 39.49 -8.60 -8.80
C THR A 72 39.71 -9.94 -9.52
N GLY A 73 38.96 -10.22 -10.59
CA GLY A 73 38.97 -11.52 -11.27
C GLY A 73 38.38 -12.67 -10.45
N SER A 74 37.89 -12.41 -9.22
CA SER A 74 37.44 -13.45 -8.28
C SER A 74 35.93 -13.51 -8.15
N GLY A 75 35.33 -14.61 -8.60
CA GLY A 75 33.88 -14.86 -8.48
C GLY A 75 33.38 -14.98 -7.04
N THR A 76 34.25 -15.36 -6.10
CA THR A 76 33.87 -15.44 -4.68
C THR A 76 33.70 -14.07 -4.04
N GLN A 77 34.53 -13.09 -4.41
CA GLN A 77 34.41 -11.71 -3.94
C GLN A 77 33.16 -11.02 -4.52
N MET A 78 32.84 -11.29 -5.79
CA MET A 78 31.59 -10.86 -6.41
C MET A 78 30.37 -11.39 -5.63
N GLY A 79 30.35 -12.69 -5.30
CA GLY A 79 29.27 -13.31 -4.53
C GLY A 79 29.13 -12.73 -3.12
N LEU A 80 30.25 -12.49 -2.44
CA LEU A 80 30.26 -11.92 -1.10
C LEU A 80 29.68 -10.50 -1.07
N VAL A 81 30.05 -9.66 -2.04
CA VAL A 81 29.51 -8.29 -2.17
C VAL A 81 28.00 -8.33 -2.43
N GLY A 82 27.51 -9.25 -3.27
CA GLY A 82 26.08 -9.46 -3.49
C GLY A 82 25.33 -9.81 -2.19
N VAL A 83 25.86 -10.75 -1.40
CA VAL A 83 25.27 -11.12 -0.10
C VAL A 83 25.25 -9.92 0.85
N LEU A 84 26.35 -9.17 0.96
CA LEU A 84 26.43 -7.99 1.82
C LEU A 84 25.46 -6.87 1.42
N GLN A 85 25.04 -6.79 0.15
CA GLN A 85 24.00 -5.86 -0.28
C GLN A 85 22.60 -6.30 0.15
N THR A 86 22.30 -7.60 0.14
CA THR A 86 20.95 -8.10 0.46
C THR A 86 20.72 -8.30 1.96
N VAL A 87 21.75 -8.72 2.71
CA VAL A 87 21.63 -9.04 4.14
C VAL A 87 21.04 -7.91 4.99
N PRO A 88 21.48 -6.64 4.87
CA PRO A 88 20.91 -5.55 5.66
C PRO A 88 19.42 -5.37 5.40
N HIS A 89 18.99 -5.48 4.14
CA HIS A 89 17.59 -5.38 3.76
C HIS A 89 16.75 -6.51 4.38
N LEU A 90 17.30 -7.73 4.41
CA LEU A 90 16.61 -8.89 4.98
C LEU A 90 16.51 -8.80 6.51
N VAL A 91 17.61 -8.42 7.17
CA VAL A 91 17.70 -8.31 8.64
C VAL A 91 16.88 -7.12 9.14
N LEU A 92 16.93 -5.99 8.44
CA LEU A 92 16.26 -4.76 8.88
C LEU A 92 14.84 -4.63 8.34
N GLY A 93 14.45 -5.34 7.28
CA GLY A 93 13.14 -5.18 6.63
C GLY A 93 11.96 -5.44 7.57
N LEU A 94 12.00 -6.53 8.33
CA LEU A 94 10.94 -6.89 9.29
C LEU A 94 10.86 -5.93 10.50
N PRO A 95 11.96 -5.65 11.23
CA PRO A 95 11.92 -4.72 12.36
C PRO A 95 11.68 -3.27 11.92
N ALA A 96 12.20 -2.84 10.76
CA ALA A 96 11.94 -1.51 10.22
C ALA A 96 10.47 -1.35 9.83
N GLY A 97 9.84 -2.37 9.23
CA GLY A 97 8.40 -2.36 8.94
C GLY A 97 7.56 -2.28 10.21
N ALA A 98 7.89 -3.07 11.23
CA ALA A 98 7.19 -3.06 12.51
C ALA A 98 7.35 -1.71 13.27
N LEU A 99 8.49 -1.03 13.12
CA LEU A 99 8.72 0.29 13.69
C LEU A 99 7.99 1.39 12.89
N ALA A 100 7.96 1.28 11.56
CA ALA A 100 7.28 2.21 10.67
C ALA A 100 5.75 2.18 10.83
N ASP A 101 5.16 1.02 11.18
CA ASP A 101 3.73 0.92 11.47
C ASP A 101 3.32 1.56 12.80
N ARG A 102 4.27 1.84 13.70
CA ARG A 102 4.00 2.44 15.01
C ARG A 102 4.07 3.96 15.02
N TRP A 103 4.70 4.58 14.03
CA TRP A 103 4.99 6.01 13.99
C TRP A 103 4.28 6.68 12.80
N ASP A 104 4.16 8.01 12.84
CA ASP A 104 3.65 8.78 11.70
C ASP A 104 4.49 8.50 10.45
N ARG A 105 3.92 7.75 9.49
CA ARG A 105 4.59 7.34 8.24
C ARG A 105 5.27 8.49 7.50
N CYS A 106 4.66 9.69 7.54
CA CYS A 106 5.21 10.89 6.92
C CYS A 106 6.52 11.35 7.58
N LYS A 107 6.62 11.28 8.93
CA LYS A 107 7.84 11.64 9.67
C LYS A 107 8.94 10.59 9.48
N VAL A 108 8.57 9.31 9.42
CA VAL A 108 9.52 8.21 9.18
C VAL A 108 10.12 8.32 7.78
N MET A 109 9.28 8.55 6.76
CA MET A 109 9.74 8.72 5.38
C MET A 109 10.68 9.92 5.26
N LEU A 110 10.32 11.08 5.83
CA LEU A 110 11.16 12.28 5.81
C LEU A 110 12.51 12.07 6.52
N GLY A 111 12.52 11.36 7.66
CA GLY A 111 13.75 11.02 8.38
C GLY A 111 14.66 10.08 7.60
N CYS A 112 14.09 9.04 6.98
CA CYS A 112 14.84 8.10 6.14
C CYS A 112 15.41 8.78 4.88
N ASP A 113 14.63 9.64 4.22
CA ASP A 113 15.10 10.36 3.02
C ASP A 113 16.22 11.34 3.37
N LEU A 114 16.12 12.06 4.50
CA LEU A 114 17.21 12.91 5.00
C LEU A 114 18.45 12.09 5.32
N GLY A 115 18.30 10.94 5.99
CA GLY A 115 19.42 10.03 6.29
C GLY A 115 20.08 9.48 5.03
N ARG A 116 19.27 9.03 4.05
CA ARG A 116 19.75 8.54 2.76
C ARG A 116 20.49 9.63 1.99
N ALA A 117 19.97 10.85 1.97
CA ALA A 117 20.61 11.99 1.34
C ALA A 117 21.96 12.31 2.01
N LEU A 118 22.02 12.30 3.34
CA LEU A 118 23.25 12.55 4.10
C LEU A 118 24.32 11.49 3.83
N LEU A 119 23.94 10.21 3.90
CA LEU A 119 24.85 9.08 3.63
C LEU A 119 25.36 9.11 2.20
N THR A 120 24.48 9.37 1.23
CA THR A 120 24.86 9.47 -0.19
C THR A 120 25.79 10.66 -0.44
N ALA A 121 25.56 11.80 0.23
CA ALA A 121 26.45 12.96 0.14
C ALA A 121 27.81 12.74 0.83
N LEU A 122 27.89 11.80 1.77
CA LEU A 122 29.13 11.45 2.47
C LEU A 122 30.01 10.46 1.68
N VAL A 123 29.42 9.62 0.82
CA VAL A 123 30.17 8.68 -0.05
C VAL A 123 31.23 9.35 -0.95
N PRO A 124 31.00 10.53 -1.55
CA PRO A 124 32.00 11.22 -2.37
C PRO A 124 33.02 12.08 -1.58
N LEU A 125 33.04 12.01 -0.23
CA LEU A 125 33.95 12.78 0.64
C LEU A 125 35.16 11.94 1.11
#